data_AF-A0A3Q0FUL7-F1
#
_entry.id   AF-A0A3Q0FUL7-F1
#
_cell.length_a   1.000
_cell.length_b   1.000
_cell.length_c   1.000
_cell.angle_alpha   90.00
_cell.angle_beta   90.00
_cell.angle_gamma   90.00
#
_symmetry.space_group_name_H-M   'P 1'
#
loop_
_entity.id
_entity.type
_entity.pdbx_description
1 polymer ?
#
loop_
_entity_poly.entity_id
_entity_poly.type
_entity_poly.pdbx_seq_one_letter_code
_entity_poly.pdbx_strand_id
1 'polypeptide(L)'
;MHRVTLRGLVPGQHYVYRCGSQEGWSRHFQFRALRNGTAWSPRVAVYGDMGLVNPRALPRLQREASAGLYDAVLHVGDFAYDMDWNDARVGDAFMRPGEPLAATVPYMTCPGNHEQK
;
A
#
# COMPACT_ATOMS: atom_id res chain seq x y z
N MET A 1 2.53 7.50 14.30
CA MET A 1 1.66 6.99 13.21
C MET A 1 0.39 7.84 13.14
N HIS A 2 -0.04 8.25 11.95
CA HIS A 2 -1.23 9.08 11.74
C HIS A 2 -2.20 8.35 10.81
N ARG A 3 -3.51 8.46 11.09
CA ARG A 3 -4.57 7.85 10.27
C ARG A 3 -5.66 8.87 9.98
N VAL A 4 -6.06 8.96 8.72
CA VAL A 4 -7.11 9.86 8.24
C VAL A 4 -8.10 9.04 7.40
N THR A 5 -9.38 9.36 7.51
CA THR A 5 -10.43 8.76 6.67
C THR A 5 -10.94 9.78 5.67
N LEU A 6 -10.69 9.54 4.39
CA LEU A 6 -11.32 10.31 3.31
C LEU A 6 -12.75 9.81 3.11
N ARG A 7 -13.74 10.72 3.16
CA ARG A 7 -15.17 10.41 3.04
C ARG A 7 -15.74 11.05 1.78
N GLY A 8 -16.84 10.52 1.27
CA GLY A 8 -17.56 11.09 0.12
C GLY A 8 -16.79 10.95 -1.20
N LEU A 9 -15.99 9.90 -1.36
CA LEU A 9 -15.30 9.62 -2.63
C LEU A 9 -16.30 9.20 -3.70
N VAL A 10 -16.17 9.76 -4.90
CA VAL A 10 -16.94 9.39 -6.08
C VAL A 10 -16.32 8.11 -6.66
N PRO A 11 -17.07 7.01 -6.84
CA PRO A 11 -16.54 5.75 -7.35
C PRO A 11 -15.84 5.91 -8.70
N GLY A 12 -14.66 5.33 -8.85
CA GLY A 12 -13.86 5.39 -10.09
C GLY A 12 -13.14 6.72 -10.36
N GLN A 13 -13.38 7.77 -9.56
CA GLN A 13 -12.74 9.07 -9.72
C GLN A 13 -11.28 9.05 -9.24
N HIS A 14 -10.42 9.79 -9.94
CA HIS A 14 -9.05 10.05 -9.51
C HIS A 14 -9.01 11.20 -8.50
N TYR A 15 -8.23 11.00 -7.43
CA TYR A 15 -7.99 11.97 -6.39
C TYR A 15 -6.50 12.20 -6.22
N VAL A 16 -6.10 13.46 -6.06
CA VAL A 16 -4.75 13.86 -5.67
C VAL A 16 -4.79 14.21 -4.19
N TYR A 17 -3.80 13.75 -3.42
CA TYR A 17 -3.70 14.03 -2.00
C TYR A 17 -2.25 14.28 -1.57
N ARG A 18 -2.07 14.93 -0.42
CA ARG A 18 -0.80 15.03 0.31
C ARG A 18 -1.12 14.92 1.80
N CYS A 19 -0.20 14.37 2.57
CA CYS A 19 -0.31 14.27 4.03
C CYS A 19 0.74 15.16 4.69
N GLY A 20 0.45 15.70 5.87
CA GLY A 20 1.34 16.62 6.55
C GLY A 20 0.68 17.36 7.70
N SER A 21 1.43 18.28 8.27
CA SER A 21 1.02 19.18 9.35
C SER A 21 1.60 20.58 9.07
N GLN A 22 1.53 21.47 10.06
CA GLN A 22 2.20 22.76 9.99
C GLN A 22 3.73 22.63 9.89
N GLU A 23 4.30 21.50 10.33
CA GLU A 23 5.74 21.23 10.33
C GLU A 23 6.26 20.81 8.94
N GLY A 24 5.39 20.39 8.04
CA GLY A 24 5.78 19.94 6.71
C GLY A 24 4.71 19.12 6.01
N TRP A 25 4.87 19.01 4.69
CA TRP A 25 3.94 18.28 3.83
C TRP A 25 4.68 17.34 2.88
N SER A 26 4.06 16.20 2.60
CA SER A 26 4.52 15.27 1.58
C SER A 26 4.42 15.89 0.18
N ARG A 27 5.08 15.23 -0.79
CA ARG A 27 4.72 15.39 -2.19
C ARG A 27 3.26 15.03 -2.44
N HIS A 28 2.76 15.40 -3.62
CA HIS A 28 1.46 14.94 -4.09
C HIS A 28 1.52 13.45 -4.47
N PHE A 29 0.49 12.73 -4.06
CA PHE A 29 0.18 11.37 -4.45
C PHE A 29 -1.16 11.35 -5.17
N GLN A 30 -1.44 10.26 -5.89
CA GLN A 30 -2.70 10.09 -6.61
C GLN A 30 -3.19 8.66 -6.47
N PHE A 31 -4.49 8.51 -6.24
CA PHE A 31 -5.16 7.20 -6.27
C PHE A 31 -6.48 7.30 -7.04
N ARG A 32 -7.03 6.14 -7.41
CA ARG A 32 -8.38 6.02 -7.97
C ARG A 32 -9.31 5.40 -6.94
N ALA A 33 -10.42 6.06 -6.64
CA ALA A 33 -11.44 5.47 -5.78
C ALA A 33 -12.00 4.19 -6.43
N LEU A 34 -12.27 3.15 -5.63
CA LEU A 34 -12.84 1.91 -6.13
C LEU A 34 -14.19 2.17 -6.83
N ARG A 35 -14.41 1.48 -7.94
CA ARG A 35 -15.71 1.51 -8.63
C ARG A 35 -16.74 0.73 -7.82
N ASN A 36 -18.01 1.08 -7.96
CA ASN A 36 -19.12 0.37 -7.33
C ASN A 36 -19.94 -0.40 -8.38
N GLY A 37 -20.85 -1.25 -7.90
CA GLY A 37 -21.73 -2.05 -8.77
C GLY A 37 -21.06 -3.32 -9.31
N THR A 38 -21.82 -4.06 -10.12
CA THR A 38 -21.47 -5.40 -10.63
C THR A 38 -21.09 -5.40 -12.11
N ALA A 39 -21.17 -4.26 -12.80
CA ALA A 39 -20.89 -4.11 -14.22
C ALA A 39 -19.38 -4.03 -14.56
N TRP A 40 -18.51 -4.40 -13.63
CA TRP A 40 -17.06 -4.39 -13.79
C TRP A 40 -16.43 -5.47 -12.92
N SER A 41 -15.19 -5.85 -13.22
CA SER A 41 -14.43 -6.84 -12.44
C SER A 41 -13.16 -6.20 -11.87
N PRO A 42 -12.93 -6.27 -10.55
CA PRO A 42 -11.72 -5.76 -9.93
C PRO A 42 -10.51 -6.63 -10.27
N ARG A 43 -9.38 -6.00 -10.58
CA ARG A 43 -8.08 -6.67 -10.70
C ARG A 43 -7.30 -6.49 -9.41
N VAL A 44 -7.00 -7.60 -8.75
CA VAL A 44 -6.35 -7.60 -7.44
C VAL A 44 -5.02 -8.33 -7.53
N ALA A 45 -3.94 -7.69 -7.11
CA ALA A 45 -2.65 -8.38 -6.90
C ALA A 45 -2.65 -9.01 -5.51
N VAL A 46 -2.29 -10.30 -5.43
CA VAL A 46 -2.23 -11.06 -4.17
C VAL A 46 -0.86 -11.68 -4.02
N TYR A 47 -0.21 -11.46 -2.88
CA TYR A 47 1.09 -12.05 -2.53
C TYR A 47 1.31 -12.07 -1.02
N GLY A 48 2.21 -12.93 -0.55
CA GLY A 48 2.72 -12.98 0.83
C GLY A 48 4.24 -12.95 0.81
N ASP A 49 4.86 -12.99 1.99
CA ASP A 49 6.26 -13.38 2.16
C ASP A 49 7.23 -12.45 1.40
N MET A 50 6.95 -11.15 1.37
CA MET A 50 7.77 -10.22 0.58
C MET A 50 9.19 -10.09 1.14
N GLY A 51 9.29 -9.96 2.45
CA GLY A 51 10.53 -9.72 3.19
C GLY A 51 11.21 -8.39 2.86
N LEU A 52 12.12 -7.99 3.75
CA LEU A 52 12.99 -6.82 3.52
C LEU A 52 14.17 -7.15 2.58
N VAL A 53 14.69 -8.38 2.67
CA VAL A 53 15.87 -8.81 1.92
C VAL A 53 15.46 -9.28 0.53
N ASN A 54 15.87 -8.54 -0.49
CA ASN A 54 15.63 -8.85 -1.91
C ASN A 54 14.14 -8.99 -2.29
N PRO A 55 13.31 -7.92 -2.15
CA PRO A 55 11.89 -7.95 -2.48
C PRO A 55 11.67 -7.96 -4.00
N ARG A 56 11.93 -9.10 -4.66
CA ARG A 56 11.95 -9.24 -6.12
C ARG A 56 10.63 -8.87 -6.81
N ALA A 57 9.50 -9.07 -6.14
CA ALA A 57 8.19 -8.74 -6.68
C ALA A 57 7.89 -7.23 -6.66
N LEU A 58 8.51 -6.47 -5.75
CA LEU A 58 8.14 -5.07 -5.49
C LEU A 58 8.31 -4.15 -6.72
N PRO A 59 9.43 -4.17 -7.47
CA PRO A 59 9.57 -3.33 -8.66
C PRO A 59 8.54 -3.62 -9.75
N ARG A 60 8.10 -4.88 -9.86
CA ARG A 60 7.07 -5.29 -10.81
C ARG A 60 5.70 -4.77 -10.36
N LEU A 61 5.34 -5.00 -9.10
CA LEU A 61 4.08 -4.53 -8.52
C LEU A 61 3.93 -3.00 -8.62
N GLN A 62 4.98 -2.24 -8.35
CA GLN A 62 4.98 -0.78 -8.48
C GLN A 62 4.71 -0.32 -9.91
N ARG A 63 5.38 -0.95 -10.89
CA ARG A 63 5.20 -0.65 -12.31
C ARG A 63 3.78 -0.95 -12.78
N GLU A 64 3.26 -2.12 -12.40
CA GLU A 64 1.92 -2.56 -12.80
C GLU A 64 0.83 -1.74 -12.11
N ALA A 65 1.02 -1.35 -10.84
CA ALA A 65 0.13 -0.41 -10.16
C ALA A 65 0.13 0.98 -10.81
N SER A 66 1.30 1.51 -11.17
CA SER A 66 1.43 2.83 -11.82
C SER A 66 0.81 2.85 -13.22
N ALA A 67 0.87 1.73 -13.95
CA ALA A 67 0.18 1.55 -15.23
C ALA A 67 -1.32 1.22 -15.07
N GLY A 68 -1.85 1.23 -13.84
CA GLY A 68 -3.26 1.00 -13.56
C GLY A 68 -3.73 -0.42 -13.85
N LEU A 69 -2.86 -1.43 -13.73
CA LEU A 69 -3.24 -2.85 -13.90
C LEU A 69 -3.99 -3.42 -12.70
N TYR A 70 -3.86 -2.80 -11.52
CA TYR A 70 -4.50 -3.23 -10.29
C TYR A 70 -5.44 -2.17 -9.74
N ASP A 71 -6.56 -2.63 -9.18
CA ASP A 71 -7.51 -1.82 -8.42
C ASP A 71 -7.23 -1.89 -6.92
N ALA A 72 -6.58 -2.97 -6.44
CA ALA A 72 -6.15 -3.16 -5.07
C ALA A 72 -4.99 -4.18 -4.97
N VAL A 73 -4.31 -4.16 -3.84
CA VAL A 73 -3.29 -5.14 -3.43
C VAL A 73 -3.73 -5.82 -2.13
N LEU A 74 -3.57 -7.14 -2.05
CA LEU A 74 -3.70 -7.92 -0.82
C LEU A 74 -2.34 -8.54 -0.47
N HIS A 75 -1.72 -8.06 0.62
CA HIS A 75 -0.52 -8.66 1.19
C HIS A 75 -0.92 -9.64 2.31
N VAL A 76 -0.84 -10.94 2.03
CA VAL A 76 -1.34 -12.03 2.88
C VAL A 76 -0.28 -12.58 3.84
N GLY A 77 0.28 -11.70 4.67
CA GLY A 77 1.19 -12.06 5.77
C GLY A 77 2.67 -12.05 5.41
N ASP A 78 3.49 -12.13 6.44
CA ASP A 78 4.95 -12.20 6.40
C ASP A 78 5.56 -11.01 5.65
N PHE A 79 5.43 -9.83 6.28
CA PHE A 79 5.75 -8.56 5.63
C PHE A 79 7.25 -8.33 5.53
N ALA A 80 7.87 -7.85 6.61
CA ALA A 80 9.31 -7.58 6.65
C ALA A 80 10.10 -8.69 7.37
N TYR A 81 9.40 -9.65 8.00
CA TYR A 81 9.90 -10.54 9.04
C TYR A 81 10.42 -9.73 10.25
N ASP A 82 9.62 -9.65 11.32
CA ASP A 82 9.86 -8.85 12.53
C ASP A 82 9.83 -7.32 12.33
N MET A 83 8.65 -6.80 12.00
CA MET A 83 8.42 -5.35 11.80
C MET A 83 8.85 -4.47 13.00
N ASP A 84 8.76 -4.99 14.22
CA ASP A 84 9.07 -4.32 15.48
C ASP A 84 10.56 -4.33 15.85
N TRP A 85 11.37 -5.13 15.16
CA TRP A 85 12.78 -5.32 15.51
C TRP A 85 13.61 -4.04 15.34
N ASN A 86 14.57 -3.85 16.26
CA ASN A 86 15.47 -2.70 16.31
C ASN A 86 14.70 -1.37 16.32
N ASP A 87 13.78 -1.22 17.27
CA ASP A 87 12.95 -0.03 17.44
C ASP A 87 12.17 0.30 16.15
N ALA A 88 11.52 -0.72 15.58
CA ALA A 88 10.76 -0.67 14.33
C ALA A 88 11.54 -0.23 13.07
N ARG A 89 12.88 -0.13 13.12
CA ARG A 89 13.70 0.28 11.96
C ARG A 89 13.59 -0.69 10.78
N VAL A 90 13.28 -1.96 11.03
CA VAL A 90 12.98 -2.94 9.97
C VAL A 90 11.69 -2.58 9.26
N GLY A 91 10.63 -2.26 10.02
CA GLY A 91 9.38 -1.74 9.46
C GLY A 91 9.61 -0.48 8.62
N ASP A 92 10.38 0.48 9.11
CA ASP A 92 10.72 1.70 8.35
C ASP A 92 11.51 1.40 7.07
N ALA A 93 12.44 0.44 7.11
CA ALA A 93 13.20 0.00 5.94
C ALA A 93 12.34 -0.72 4.91
N PHE A 94 11.29 -1.43 5.34
CA PHE A 94 10.34 -2.12 4.48
C PHE A 94 9.32 -1.15 3.85
N MET A 95 8.77 -0.22 4.64
CA MET A 95 7.72 0.69 4.20
C MET A 95 8.22 1.76 3.23
N ARG A 96 9.48 2.22 3.37
CA ARG A 96 10.07 3.23 2.47
C ARG A 96 10.04 2.84 0.98
N PRO A 97 10.57 1.67 0.56
CA PRO A 97 10.44 1.22 -0.81
C PRO A 97 9.00 0.77 -1.14
N GLY A 98 8.18 0.41 -0.15
CA GLY A 98 6.76 0.08 -0.35
C GLY A 98 5.86 1.30 -0.65
N GLU A 99 6.23 2.51 -0.23
CA GLU A 99 5.43 3.74 -0.34
C GLU A 99 4.85 3.96 -1.75
N PRO A 100 5.61 3.87 -2.86
CA PRO A 100 5.05 4.14 -4.18
C PRO A 100 3.89 3.22 -4.55
N LEU A 101 3.90 1.98 -4.06
CA LEU A 101 2.82 1.03 -4.26
C LEU A 101 1.62 1.38 -3.38
N ALA A 102 1.84 1.49 -2.06
CA ALA A 102 0.78 1.71 -1.08
C ALA A 102 0.12 3.10 -1.18
N ALA A 103 0.81 4.09 -1.75
CA ALA A 103 0.27 5.43 -1.99
C ALA A 103 -0.59 5.53 -3.26
N THR A 104 -0.47 4.57 -4.19
CA THR A 104 -1.12 4.62 -5.50
C THR A 104 -2.39 3.77 -5.55
N VAL A 105 -2.36 2.60 -4.90
CA VAL A 105 -3.49 1.65 -4.87
C VAL A 105 -3.79 1.23 -3.43
N PRO A 106 -5.06 0.97 -3.07
CA PRO A 106 -5.42 0.41 -1.78
C PRO A 106 -4.60 -0.85 -1.48
N TYR A 107 -3.81 -0.79 -0.40
CA TYR A 107 -2.93 -1.86 0.05
C TYR A 107 -3.48 -2.46 1.34
N MET A 108 -4.09 -3.62 1.23
CA MET A 108 -4.69 -4.32 2.36
C MET A 108 -3.77 -5.43 2.85
N THR A 109 -3.77 -5.66 4.16
CA THR A 109 -2.88 -6.60 4.84
C THR A 109 -3.67 -7.60 5.67
N CYS A 110 -3.16 -8.82 5.78
CA CYS A 110 -3.56 -9.82 6.77
C CYS A 110 -2.30 -10.27 7.52
N PRO A 111 -2.31 -10.43 8.87
CA PRO A 111 -1.11 -10.85 9.60
C PRO A 111 -0.73 -12.30 9.28
N GLY A 112 0.57 -12.54 9.09
CA GLY A 112 1.17 -13.87 9.04
C GLY A 112 1.67 -14.31 10.42
N ASN A 113 2.41 -15.42 10.47
CA ASN A 113 3.03 -15.90 11.71
C ASN A 113 4.18 -14.99 12.15
N HIS A 114 4.86 -14.30 11.24
CA HIS A 114 5.92 -13.35 11.61
C HIS A 114 5.40 -12.00 12.13
N GLU A 115 4.08 -11.78 12.12
CA GLU A 115 3.43 -10.63 12.73
C GLU A 115 2.72 -10.96 14.05
N GLN A 116 2.64 -12.24 14.41
CA GLN A 116 2.08 -12.70 15.68
C GLN A 116 3.22 -12.97 16.66
N LYS A 117 3.37 -12.08 17.63
CA LYS A 117 4.16 -12.31 18.85
C LYS A 117 3.25 -12.28 20.06
#